data_AF-X1PU04-F1
#
_entry.id   AF-X1PU04-F1
#
_cell.length_a   1.000
_cell.length_b   1.000
_cell.length_c   1.000
_cell.angle_alpha   90.00
_cell.angle_beta   90.00
_cell.angle_gamma   90.00
#
_symmetry.space_group_name_H-M   'P 1'
#
loop_
_entity.id
_entity.type
_entity.pdbx_description
1 polymer ?
#
loop_
_entity_poly.entity_id
_entity_poly.type
_entity_poly.pdbx_seq_one_letter_code
_entity_poly.pdbx_strand_id
1 'polypeptide(L)'
;MVLLLDPEYRDHFLHQFQVFILGLLIIDKLYTETWVKDFEKKNKSKIEDVWLACSTYHDYNFPVQKWDDWMRRFLVQNFHVSKTSSKRHLNHNDIGKEIMRLNLGDIVVRDEFVTKMQRVSAGIGCDYNDNFQRFVLQRVAIDKNHAVLGAFTFLEKFLNCSKLSDLAINAAAGSIFLHDEPNWQCFRGDIQGLRACSYGKNSLSIEEKDLCKSPILTHLTLGSMPLAFLLTYCDVAQEWGRKGA
;
A
#
# COMPACT_ATOMS: atom_id res chain seq x y z
N MET A 1 17.59 3.36 -16.96
CA MET A 1 18.27 4.57 -16.46
C MET A 1 17.45 5.84 -16.79
N VAL A 2 16.13 5.81 -16.56
CA VAL A 2 15.22 6.96 -16.76
C VAL A 2 14.78 7.54 -15.42
N LEU A 3 14.60 6.69 -14.40
CA LEU A 3 14.24 7.09 -13.02
C LEU A 3 15.30 7.96 -12.33
N LEU A 4 16.59 7.74 -12.64
CA LEU A 4 17.69 8.53 -12.06
C LEU A 4 17.75 9.98 -12.58
N LEU A 5 16.98 10.29 -13.63
CA LEU A 5 16.92 11.63 -14.21
C LEU A 5 15.79 12.48 -13.61
N ASP A 6 14.91 11.87 -12.80
CA ASP A 6 13.85 12.59 -12.09
C ASP A 6 14.38 13.06 -10.72
N PRO A 7 14.49 14.36 -10.45
CA PRO A 7 14.87 14.86 -9.13
C PRO A 7 13.91 14.37 -8.02
N GLU A 8 12.63 14.15 -8.32
CA GLU A 8 11.63 13.64 -7.36
C GLU A 8 11.92 12.18 -6.94
N TYR A 9 12.66 11.40 -7.75
CA TYR A 9 13.04 10.03 -7.39
C TYR A 9 13.98 9.98 -6.19
N ARG A 10 14.90 10.95 -6.05
CA ARG A 10 15.77 11.05 -4.87
C ARG A 10 14.97 11.40 -3.62
N ASP A 11 13.94 12.22 -3.78
CA ASP A 11 13.07 12.63 -2.68
C ASP A 11 12.29 11.42 -2.14
N HIS A 12 11.87 10.47 -2.99
CA HIS A 12 11.21 9.24 -2.53
C HIS A 12 12.12 8.31 -1.70
N PHE A 13 13.40 8.17 -2.06
CA PHE A 13 14.34 7.39 -1.23
C PHE A 13 14.62 8.10 0.11
N LEU A 14 14.83 9.41 0.07
CA LEU A 14 15.03 10.21 1.28
C LEU A 14 13.78 10.21 2.16
N HIS A 15 12.60 10.20 1.58
CA HIS A 15 11.31 10.11 2.26
C HIS A 15 11.22 8.85 3.12
N GLN A 16 11.51 7.68 2.56
CA GLN A 16 11.51 6.42 3.31
C GLN A 16 12.49 6.47 4.50
N PHE A 17 13.66 7.06 4.30
CA PHE A 17 14.63 7.24 5.37
C PHE A 17 14.15 8.22 6.46
N GLN A 18 13.51 9.32 6.08
CA GLN A 18 12.92 10.28 7.01
C GLN A 18 11.79 9.65 7.84
N VAL A 19 10.91 8.89 7.19
CA VAL A 19 9.85 8.11 7.84
C VAL A 19 10.47 7.14 8.86
N PHE A 20 11.50 6.39 8.45
CA PHE A 20 12.22 5.46 9.33
C PHE A 20 12.77 6.16 10.59
N ILE A 21 13.52 7.25 10.41
CA ILE A 21 14.14 7.99 11.53
C ILE A 21 13.08 8.58 12.47
N LEU A 22 12.02 9.19 11.93
CA LEU A 22 10.95 9.74 12.75
C LEU A 22 10.26 8.66 13.58
N GLY A 23 9.91 7.53 12.97
CA GLY A 23 9.30 6.41 13.69
C GLY A 23 10.23 5.84 14.76
N LEU A 24 11.54 5.76 14.49
CA LEU A 24 12.53 5.29 15.46
C LEU A 24 12.60 6.23 16.69
N LEU A 25 12.55 7.55 16.48
CA LEU A 25 12.51 8.52 17.58
C LEU A 25 11.24 8.38 18.43
N ILE A 26 10.09 8.11 17.80
CA ILE A 26 8.83 7.88 18.52
C ILE A 26 8.90 6.58 19.33
N ILE A 27 9.40 5.49 18.72
CA ILE A 27 9.61 4.21 19.39
C ILE A 27 10.53 4.38 20.60
N ASP A 28 11.68 5.04 20.44
CA ASP A 28 12.63 5.30 21.52
C ASP A 28 11.99 6.12 22.65
N LYS A 29 11.25 7.18 22.30
CA LYS A 29 10.58 8.03 23.29
C LYS A 29 9.48 7.31 24.08
N LEU A 30 8.81 6.35 23.44
CA LEU A 30 7.68 5.60 24.00
C LEU A 30 8.06 4.16 24.38
N TYR A 31 9.35 3.84 24.43
CA TYR A 31 9.82 2.46 24.57
C TYR A 31 9.37 1.78 25.87
N THR A 32 9.16 2.58 26.92
CA THR A 32 8.72 2.09 28.23
C THR A 32 7.24 1.77 28.30
N GLU A 33 6.46 2.21 27.32
CA GLU A 33 5.03 1.97 27.25
C GLU A 33 4.71 0.50 27.00
N THR A 34 3.55 0.04 27.47
CA THR A 34 3.19 -1.39 27.41
C THR A 34 3.03 -1.90 25.98
N TRP A 35 2.59 -1.04 25.06
CA TRP A 35 2.32 -1.42 23.66
C TRP A 35 3.56 -1.96 22.93
N VAL A 36 4.76 -1.48 23.27
CA VAL A 36 6.02 -2.00 22.70
C VAL A 36 6.24 -3.45 23.14
N LYS A 37 6.15 -3.69 24.45
CA LYS A 37 6.32 -5.04 25.02
C LYS A 37 5.23 -6.00 24.54
N ASP A 38 3.99 -5.52 24.43
CA ASP A 38 2.86 -6.29 23.91
C ASP A 38 3.07 -6.65 22.44
N PHE A 39 3.57 -5.71 21.64
CA PHE A 39 3.94 -5.95 20.25
C PHE A 39 5.05 -7.02 20.15
N GLU A 40 6.13 -6.88 20.90
CA GLU A 40 7.26 -7.83 20.85
C GLU A 40 6.86 -9.23 21.32
N LYS A 41 6.06 -9.31 22.39
CA LYS A 41 5.52 -10.58 22.90
C LYS A 41 4.62 -11.26 21.87
N LYS A 42 3.71 -10.50 21.25
CA LYS A 42 2.79 -11.01 20.23
C LYS A 42 3.54 -11.46 18.97
N ASN A 43 4.45 -10.62 18.48
CA ASN A 43 5.11 -10.80 17.18
C ASN A 43 6.46 -11.50 17.28
N LYS A 44 6.95 -11.85 18.48
CA LYS A 44 8.21 -12.57 18.71
C LYS A 44 9.40 -11.94 17.97
N SER A 45 9.43 -10.62 17.88
CA SER A 45 10.47 -9.85 17.19
C SER A 45 10.50 -8.45 17.78
N LYS A 46 11.69 -7.85 17.82
CA LYS A 46 11.86 -6.48 18.29
C LYS A 46 11.16 -5.51 17.36
N ILE A 47 10.49 -4.50 17.92
CA ILE A 47 9.71 -3.58 17.09
C ILE A 47 10.58 -2.81 16.10
N GLU A 48 11.81 -2.48 16.46
CA GLU A 48 12.77 -1.72 15.66
C GLU A 48 13.19 -2.50 14.41
N ASP A 49 13.39 -3.82 14.55
CA ASP A 49 13.74 -4.69 13.43
C ASP A 49 12.58 -4.78 12.42
N VAL A 50 11.35 -4.86 12.94
CA VAL A 50 10.15 -4.89 12.10
C VAL A 50 9.89 -3.51 11.48
N TRP A 51 10.12 -2.44 12.24
CA TRP A 51 9.95 -1.05 11.79
C TRP A 51 10.92 -0.69 10.68
N LEU A 52 12.20 -1.07 10.80
CA LEU A 52 13.20 -0.90 9.75
C LEU A 52 12.71 -1.52 8.44
N ALA A 53 12.21 -2.75 8.50
CA ALA A 53 11.74 -3.45 7.32
C ALA A 53 10.45 -2.81 6.76
N CYS A 54 9.50 -2.47 7.64
CA CYS A 54 8.23 -1.83 7.28
C CYS A 54 8.44 -0.48 6.57
N SER A 55 9.21 0.42 7.20
CA SER A 55 9.52 1.75 6.67
C SER A 55 10.36 1.72 5.39
N THR A 56 11.21 0.72 5.19
CA THR A 56 11.99 0.58 3.95
C THR A 56 11.10 0.17 2.76
N TYR A 57 10.08 -0.65 2.99
CA TYR A 57 9.29 -1.25 1.91
C TYR A 57 7.95 -0.58 1.62
N HIS A 58 7.47 0.33 2.48
CA HIS A 58 6.14 0.93 2.29
C HIS A 58 5.94 1.57 0.92
N ASP A 59 6.97 2.29 0.45
CA ASP A 59 6.95 3.01 -0.81
C ASP A 59 7.77 2.36 -1.95
N TYR A 60 8.29 1.14 -1.72
CA TYR A 60 9.22 0.50 -2.67
C TYR A 60 8.65 0.35 -4.08
N ASN A 61 7.34 0.15 -4.19
CA ASN A 61 6.63 -0.04 -5.46
C ASN A 61 6.00 1.25 -6.02
N PHE A 62 6.23 2.42 -5.42
CA PHE A 62 5.72 3.69 -5.93
C PHE A 62 6.08 3.97 -7.40
N PRO A 63 7.31 3.67 -7.88
CA PRO A 63 7.65 3.79 -9.29
C PRO A 63 6.75 2.98 -10.24
N VAL A 64 6.28 1.81 -9.80
CA VAL A 64 5.39 0.94 -10.60
C VAL A 64 4.02 1.59 -10.75
N GLN A 65 3.50 2.20 -9.67
CA GLN A 65 2.24 2.93 -9.70
C GLN A 65 2.29 4.12 -10.67
N LYS A 66 3.41 4.86 -10.71
CA LYS A 66 3.57 6.06 -11.55
C LYS A 66 4.05 5.78 -12.98
N TRP A 67 4.41 4.53 -13.29
CA TRP A 67 5.04 4.16 -14.57
C TRP A 67 4.27 4.65 -15.80
N ASP A 68 2.95 4.42 -15.84
CA ASP A 68 2.14 4.75 -17.02
C ASP A 68 2.06 6.28 -17.23
N ASP A 69 1.94 7.05 -16.15
CA ASP A 69 1.92 8.51 -16.20
C ASP A 69 3.29 9.09 -16.57
N TRP A 70 4.38 8.52 -16.05
CA TRP A 70 5.74 8.89 -16.45
C TRP A 70 6.00 8.59 -17.91
N MET A 71 5.64 7.39 -18.38
CA MET A 71 5.81 7.02 -19.78
C MET A 71 5.01 7.93 -20.70
N ARG A 72 3.76 8.26 -20.33
CA ARG A 72 2.93 9.23 -21.06
C ARG A 72 3.61 10.61 -21.13
N ARG A 73 4.06 11.15 -19.99
CA ARG A 73 4.76 12.45 -19.95
C ARG A 73 6.01 12.45 -20.82
N PHE A 74 6.83 11.41 -20.71
CA PHE A 74 8.04 11.24 -21.50
C PHE A 74 7.75 11.24 -23.01
N LEU A 75 6.75 10.46 -23.46
CA LEU A 75 6.36 10.39 -24.87
C LEU A 75 5.83 11.74 -25.39
N VAL A 76 5.00 12.42 -24.61
CA VAL A 76 4.46 13.74 -24.99
C VAL A 76 5.57 14.79 -25.08
N GLN A 77 6.48 14.83 -24.10
CA GLN A 77 7.53 15.86 -24.01
C GLN A 77 8.66 15.65 -25.01
N ASN A 78 9.09 14.41 -25.26
CA ASN A 78 10.28 14.14 -26.07
C ASN A 78 9.95 13.85 -27.52
N PHE A 79 8.84 13.17 -27.78
CA PHE A 79 8.47 12.73 -29.13
C PHE A 79 7.36 13.58 -29.73
N HIS A 80 6.86 14.60 -29.02
CA HIS A 80 5.76 15.46 -29.46
C HIS A 80 4.59 14.66 -30.03
N VAL A 81 4.33 13.47 -29.43
CA VAL A 81 3.17 12.65 -29.78
C VAL A 81 1.94 13.42 -29.32
N SER A 82 1.50 14.34 -30.18
CA SER A 82 0.32 15.14 -29.91
C SER A 82 -0.89 14.22 -29.88
N LYS A 83 -1.97 14.65 -29.20
CA LYS A 83 -3.28 13.98 -29.22
C LYS A 83 -3.92 14.01 -30.62
N THR A 84 -3.18 13.73 -31.68
CA THR A 84 -3.70 13.69 -33.04
C THR A 84 -4.28 12.31 -33.34
N SER A 85 -5.60 12.32 -33.57
CA SER A 85 -6.32 11.38 -34.42
C SER A 85 -6.39 9.92 -33.97
N SER A 86 -6.96 9.69 -32.77
CA SER A 86 -8.16 8.86 -32.70
C SER A 86 -8.94 9.20 -31.44
N LYS A 87 -10.22 9.55 -31.58
CA LYS A 87 -11.19 9.62 -30.48
C LYS A 87 -11.48 8.23 -29.87
N ARG A 88 -10.60 7.25 -30.03
CA ARG A 88 -10.51 6.14 -29.08
C ARG A 88 -9.66 6.68 -27.95
N HIS A 89 -10.32 7.21 -26.92
CA HIS A 89 -9.71 7.25 -25.61
C HIS A 89 -9.11 5.87 -25.37
N LEU A 90 -7.80 5.67 -25.58
CA LEU A 90 -7.04 4.66 -24.85
C LEU A 90 -7.04 5.15 -23.41
N ASN A 91 -8.22 5.06 -22.81
CA ASN A 91 -8.44 5.31 -21.42
C ASN A 91 -7.64 4.21 -20.72
N HIS A 92 -6.99 4.52 -19.60
CA HIS A 92 -6.52 3.47 -18.68
C HIS A 92 -7.60 2.40 -18.43
N ASN A 93 -8.86 2.82 -18.53
CA ASN A 93 -10.01 1.95 -18.48
C ASN A 93 -10.09 0.93 -19.61
N ASP A 94 -9.35 0.93 -20.72
CA ASP A 94 -9.59 -0.09 -21.77
C ASP A 94 -8.87 -1.41 -21.46
N ILE A 95 -7.61 -1.37 -21.02
CA ILE A 95 -6.94 -2.55 -20.45
C ILE A 95 -7.60 -2.92 -19.11
N GLY A 96 -7.89 -1.92 -18.26
CA GLY A 96 -8.63 -2.15 -17.02
C GLY A 96 -10.04 -2.72 -17.26
N LYS A 97 -10.73 -2.33 -18.33
CA LYS A 97 -12.04 -2.89 -18.74
C LYS A 97 -11.92 -4.26 -19.34
N GLU A 98 -10.86 -4.59 -20.09
CA GLU A 98 -10.63 -5.97 -20.52
C GLU A 98 -10.27 -6.88 -19.34
N ILE A 99 -9.50 -6.38 -18.36
CA ILE A 99 -9.25 -7.08 -17.09
C ILE A 99 -10.51 -7.17 -16.23
N MET A 100 -11.42 -6.18 -16.26
CA MET A 100 -12.74 -6.25 -15.62
C MET A 100 -13.76 -7.09 -16.40
N ARG A 101 -13.55 -7.29 -17.70
CA ARG A 101 -14.35 -8.20 -18.55
C ARG A 101 -13.97 -9.66 -18.32
N LEU A 102 -12.71 -9.91 -17.95
CA LEU A 102 -12.37 -11.12 -17.20
C LEU A 102 -13.08 -10.95 -15.85
N ASN A 103 -14.07 -11.80 -15.54
CA ASN A 103 -14.55 -11.85 -14.16
C ASN A 103 -13.32 -12.08 -13.27
N LEU A 104 -13.08 -11.23 -12.28
CA LEU A 104 -11.99 -11.46 -11.32
C LEU A 104 -12.12 -12.85 -10.66
N GLY A 105 -13.33 -13.41 -10.61
CA GLY A 105 -13.61 -14.79 -10.16
C GLY A 105 -13.14 -15.90 -11.12
N ASP A 106 -12.88 -15.58 -12.39
CA ASP A 106 -12.36 -16.53 -13.40
C ASP A 106 -10.82 -16.47 -13.51
N ILE A 107 -10.16 -15.56 -12.78
CA ILE A 107 -8.70 -15.50 -12.71
C ILE A 107 -8.23 -16.61 -11.79
N VAL A 108 -7.54 -17.61 -12.36
CA VAL A 108 -6.78 -18.60 -11.58
C VAL A 108 -5.61 -17.87 -10.93
N VAL A 109 -5.80 -17.49 -9.68
CA VAL A 109 -4.76 -16.89 -8.85
C VAL A 109 -3.78 -18.01 -8.47
N ARG A 110 -2.49 -17.82 -8.76
CA ARG A 110 -1.45 -18.78 -8.35
C ARG A 110 -1.44 -18.91 -6.82
N ASP A 111 -1.21 -20.12 -6.32
CA ASP A 111 -1.20 -20.42 -4.87
C ASP A 111 -0.30 -19.47 -4.07
N GLU A 112 0.87 -19.13 -4.61
CA GLU A 112 1.80 -18.17 -3.99
C GLU A 112 1.17 -16.79 -3.73
N PHE A 113 0.31 -16.33 -4.62
CA PHE A 113 -0.37 -15.05 -4.50
C PHE A 113 -1.51 -15.13 -3.49
N VAL A 114 -2.23 -16.26 -3.43
CA VAL A 114 -3.23 -16.55 -2.37
C VAL A 114 -2.56 -16.55 -1.00
N THR A 115 -1.41 -17.22 -0.85
CA THR A 115 -0.65 -17.23 0.41
C THR A 115 -0.25 -15.82 0.84
N LYS A 116 0.18 -14.96 -0.10
CA LYS A 116 0.49 -13.55 0.22
C LYS A 116 -0.74 -12.79 0.70
N MET A 117 -1.88 -12.94 0.03
CA MET A 117 -3.15 -12.32 0.45
C MET A 117 -3.56 -12.75 1.86
N GLN A 118 -3.49 -14.05 2.17
CA GLN A 118 -3.80 -14.59 3.49
C GLN A 118 -2.87 -14.04 4.58
N ARG A 119 -1.58 -13.84 4.26
CA ARG A 119 -0.62 -13.26 5.21
C ARG A 119 -0.87 -11.79 5.46
N VAL A 120 -1.21 -11.02 4.42
CA VAL A 120 -1.63 -9.62 4.57
C VAL A 120 -2.92 -9.55 5.40
N SER A 121 -3.92 -10.37 5.10
CA SER A 121 -5.19 -10.37 5.84
C SER A 121 -4.97 -10.69 7.33
N ALA A 122 -4.13 -11.68 7.63
CA ALA A 122 -3.74 -12.02 8.99
C ALA A 122 -2.99 -10.86 9.70
N GLY A 123 -2.14 -10.14 8.97
CA GLY A 123 -1.44 -8.96 9.48
C GLY A 123 -2.36 -7.79 9.81
N ILE A 124 -3.42 -7.62 9.02
CA ILE A 124 -4.48 -6.64 9.22
C ILE A 124 -5.42 -7.07 10.36
N GLY A 125 -5.52 -8.37 10.61
CA GLY A 125 -6.51 -8.95 11.53
C GLY A 125 -7.89 -9.10 10.89
N CYS A 126 -7.95 -9.29 9.57
CA CYS A 126 -9.18 -9.57 8.84
C CYS A 126 -9.24 -11.00 8.29
N ASP A 127 -10.46 -11.51 8.15
CA ASP A 127 -10.70 -12.80 7.52
C ASP A 127 -10.36 -12.75 6.02
N TYR A 128 -9.66 -13.77 5.55
CA TYR A 128 -9.47 -13.98 4.12
C TYR A 128 -10.77 -14.50 3.49
N ASN A 129 -11.39 -13.72 2.62
CA ASN A 129 -12.62 -14.06 1.92
C ASN A 129 -12.62 -13.49 0.49
N ASP A 130 -13.64 -13.84 -0.30
CA ASP A 130 -13.77 -13.42 -1.70
C ASP A 130 -13.80 -11.91 -1.89
N ASN A 131 -14.33 -11.15 -0.93
CA ASN A 131 -14.38 -9.69 -1.00
C ASN A 131 -12.98 -9.10 -0.83
N PHE A 132 -12.22 -9.59 0.16
CA PHE A 132 -10.81 -9.22 0.34
C PHE A 132 -9.97 -9.59 -0.89
N GLN A 133 -10.13 -10.81 -1.40
CA GLN A 133 -9.42 -11.26 -2.60
C GLN A 133 -9.71 -10.36 -3.81
N ARG A 134 -10.98 -10.07 -4.11
CA ARG A 134 -11.36 -9.19 -5.23
C ARG A 134 -10.83 -7.77 -5.05
N PHE A 135 -10.90 -7.22 -3.84
CA PHE A 135 -10.33 -5.92 -3.51
C PHE A 135 -8.81 -5.88 -3.79
N VAL A 136 -8.06 -6.87 -3.32
CA VAL A 136 -6.60 -6.95 -3.55
C VAL A 136 -6.29 -7.09 -5.03
N LEU A 137 -7.02 -7.95 -5.76
CA LEU A 137 -6.82 -8.13 -7.20
C LEU A 137 -7.07 -6.84 -7.97
N GLN A 138 -8.11 -6.08 -7.61
CA GLN A 138 -8.36 -4.77 -8.20
C GLN A 138 -7.21 -3.79 -7.92
N ARG A 139 -6.74 -3.71 -6.66
CA ARG A 139 -5.63 -2.84 -6.28
C ARG A 139 -4.35 -3.17 -7.04
N VAL A 140 -4.09 -4.43 -7.31
CA VAL A 140 -2.90 -4.90 -8.03
C VAL A 140 -3.02 -4.69 -9.54
N ALA A 141 -4.12 -5.17 -10.14
CA ALA A 141 -4.25 -5.24 -11.60
C ALA A 141 -4.69 -3.92 -12.24
N ILE A 142 -5.53 -3.15 -11.54
CA ILE A 142 -6.13 -1.92 -12.08
C ILE A 142 -5.41 -0.69 -11.54
N ASP A 143 -5.34 -0.57 -10.21
CA ASP A 143 -4.83 0.64 -9.57
C ASP A 143 -3.30 0.65 -9.49
N LYS A 144 -2.65 -0.51 -9.64
CA LYS A 144 -1.21 -0.71 -9.41
C LYS A 144 -0.75 -0.10 -8.09
N ASN A 145 -1.59 -0.26 -7.06
CA ASN A 145 -1.45 0.40 -5.77
C ASN A 145 -0.12 0.03 -5.11
N HIS A 146 0.71 1.02 -4.83
CA HIS A 146 2.07 0.85 -4.33
C HIS A 146 2.11 0.17 -2.96
N ALA A 147 1.16 0.47 -2.07
CA ALA A 147 1.07 -0.17 -0.76
C ALA A 147 0.79 -1.67 -0.87
N VAL A 148 -0.16 -2.07 -1.72
CA VAL A 148 -0.45 -3.50 -1.94
C VAL A 148 0.73 -4.22 -2.59
N LEU A 149 1.31 -3.63 -3.64
CA LEU A 149 2.48 -4.20 -4.32
C LEU A 149 3.73 -4.23 -3.42
N GLY A 150 3.90 -3.23 -2.56
CA GLY A 150 4.95 -3.10 -1.57
C GLY A 150 4.86 -4.20 -0.53
N ALA A 151 3.66 -4.44 0.02
CA ALA A 151 3.42 -5.54 0.96
C ALA A 151 3.75 -6.91 0.32
N PHE A 152 3.41 -7.10 -0.94
CA PHE A 152 3.67 -8.37 -1.65
C PHE A 152 5.15 -8.57 -1.96
N THR A 153 5.84 -7.49 -2.34
CA THR A 153 7.29 -7.49 -2.56
C THR A 153 8.05 -7.73 -1.26
N PHE A 154 7.59 -7.11 -0.17
CA PHE A 154 8.11 -7.34 1.17
C PHE A 154 7.96 -8.82 1.57
N LEU A 155 6.77 -9.40 1.42
CA LEU A 155 6.54 -10.82 1.70
C LEU A 155 7.46 -11.72 0.89
N GLU A 156 7.60 -11.47 -0.41
CA GLU A 156 8.50 -12.23 -1.29
C GLU A 156 9.95 -12.23 -0.79
N LYS A 157 10.44 -11.09 -0.30
CA LYS A 157 11.81 -10.94 0.16
C LYS A 157 12.05 -11.50 1.56
N PHE A 158 11.06 -11.42 2.45
CA PHE A 158 11.25 -11.75 3.87
C PHE A 158 10.76 -13.14 4.26
N LEU A 159 9.90 -13.78 3.46
CA LEU A 159 9.42 -15.14 3.70
C LEU A 159 10.54 -16.18 3.83
N ASN A 160 11.64 -16.02 3.08
CA ASN A 160 12.67 -17.05 2.97
C ASN A 160 14.03 -16.65 3.56
N CYS A 161 14.21 -15.40 4.01
CA CYS A 161 15.54 -14.84 4.28
C CYS A 161 15.62 -13.94 5.52
N SER A 162 14.61 -13.91 6.39
CA SER A 162 14.60 -12.96 7.50
C SER A 162 14.83 -13.61 8.87
N LYS A 163 15.37 -12.80 9.80
CA LYS A 163 15.42 -13.12 11.23
C LYS A 163 14.12 -12.79 11.97
N LEU A 164 13.15 -12.19 11.27
CA LEU A 164 11.85 -11.82 11.82
C LEU A 164 10.96 -13.06 11.91
N SER A 165 10.09 -13.10 12.91
CA SER A 165 9.09 -14.16 12.99
C SER A 165 8.01 -13.98 11.92
N ASP A 166 7.30 -15.06 11.59
CA ASP A 166 6.17 -15.00 10.66
C ASP A 166 5.07 -14.02 11.10
N LEU A 167 4.83 -13.90 12.41
CA LEU A 167 3.84 -12.96 12.95
C LEU A 167 4.28 -11.51 12.72
N ALA A 168 5.57 -11.24 12.92
CA ALA A 168 6.16 -9.93 12.65
C ALA A 168 6.13 -9.57 11.16
N ILE A 169 6.45 -10.54 10.29
CA ILE A 169 6.37 -10.36 8.83
C ILE A 169 4.92 -10.05 8.42
N ASN A 170 3.94 -10.79 8.94
CA ASN A 170 2.53 -10.52 8.61
C ASN A 170 2.11 -9.14 9.11
N ALA A 171 2.48 -8.75 10.34
CA ALA A 171 2.19 -7.43 10.89
C ALA A 171 2.79 -6.29 10.06
N ALA A 172 4.03 -6.42 9.60
CA ALA A 172 4.67 -5.47 8.70
C ALA A 172 3.96 -5.41 7.34
N ALA A 173 3.66 -6.56 6.72
CA ALA A 173 2.97 -6.62 5.44
C ALA A 173 1.57 -5.97 5.50
N GLY A 174 0.81 -6.25 6.58
CA GLY A 174 -0.49 -5.61 6.81
C GLY A 174 -0.38 -4.11 7.03
N SER A 175 0.68 -3.65 7.72
CA SER A 175 0.92 -2.22 7.95
C SER A 175 1.32 -1.49 6.66
N ILE A 176 2.22 -2.07 5.86
CA ILE A 176 2.54 -1.59 4.52
C ILE A 176 1.28 -1.58 3.65
N PHE A 177 0.41 -2.57 3.74
CA PHE A 177 -0.83 -2.57 2.96
C PHE A 177 -1.76 -1.41 3.33
N LEU A 178 -1.91 -1.13 4.63
CA LEU A 178 -2.86 -0.16 5.16
C LEU A 178 -2.37 1.29 5.12
N HIS A 179 -1.07 1.56 4.92
CA HIS A 179 -0.58 2.93 5.03
C HIS A 179 -1.16 3.86 3.96
N ASP A 180 -1.49 3.32 2.79
CA ASP A 180 -2.14 4.08 1.72
C ASP A 180 -3.60 4.36 2.07
N GLU A 181 -3.96 5.64 2.01
CA GLU A 181 -5.23 6.18 2.52
C GLU A 181 -6.47 5.48 1.91
N PRO A 182 -6.58 5.23 0.59
CA PRO A 182 -7.69 4.45 0.02
C PRO A 182 -7.85 3.05 0.61
N ASN A 183 -6.77 2.38 1.01
CA ASN A 183 -6.88 1.07 1.65
C ASN A 183 -7.41 1.24 3.07
N TRP A 184 -6.80 2.12 3.86
CA TRP A 184 -7.25 2.42 5.22
C TRP A 184 -8.75 2.77 5.28
N GLN A 185 -9.20 3.70 4.44
CA GLN A 185 -10.58 4.17 4.38
C GLN A 185 -11.57 3.02 4.08
N CYS A 186 -11.19 2.07 3.20
CA CYS A 186 -11.99 0.88 2.95
C CYS A 186 -12.17 0.01 4.20
N PHE A 187 -11.09 -0.29 4.92
CA PHE A 187 -11.13 -1.18 6.10
C PHE A 187 -11.80 -0.53 7.32
N ARG A 188 -11.85 0.80 7.35
CA ARG A 188 -12.64 1.57 8.33
C ARG A 188 -14.13 1.67 7.98
N GLY A 189 -14.51 1.35 6.75
CA GLY A 189 -15.87 1.51 6.25
C GLY A 189 -16.26 2.98 6.00
N ASP A 190 -15.29 3.87 5.81
CA ASP A 190 -15.55 5.29 5.56
C ASP A 190 -15.64 5.55 4.05
N ILE A 191 -16.85 5.42 3.54
CA ILE A 191 -17.19 5.65 2.13
C ILE A 191 -16.95 7.11 1.72
N GLN A 192 -17.11 8.08 2.63
CA GLN A 192 -16.92 9.49 2.31
C GLN A 192 -15.45 9.83 2.17
N GLY A 193 -14.62 9.38 3.12
CA GLY A 193 -13.17 9.44 3.05
C GLY A 193 -12.66 8.82 1.75
N LEU A 194 -13.06 7.57 1.47
CA LEU A 194 -12.65 6.88 0.25
C LEU A 194 -12.98 7.66 -1.03
N ARG A 195 -14.15 8.31 -1.11
CA ARG A 195 -14.52 9.16 -2.26
C ARG A 195 -13.61 10.37 -2.40
N ALA A 196 -13.20 10.98 -1.29
CA ALA A 196 -12.27 12.10 -1.30
C ALA A 196 -10.87 11.69 -1.79
N CYS A 197 -10.43 10.48 -1.44
CA CYS A 197 -9.12 9.93 -1.84
C CYS A 197 -9.07 9.39 -3.27
N SER A 198 -10.21 9.19 -3.94
CA SER A 198 -10.28 8.42 -5.20
C SER A 198 -9.76 9.15 -6.45
N TYR A 199 -8.95 10.21 -6.31
CA TYR A 199 -8.23 10.95 -7.38
C TYR A 199 -8.98 11.03 -8.73
N GLY A 200 -10.23 11.48 -8.71
CA GLY A 200 -11.01 11.69 -9.95
C GLY A 200 -11.78 10.48 -10.48
N LYS A 201 -11.85 9.35 -9.76
CA LYS A 201 -12.86 8.31 -10.05
C LYS A 201 -14.25 8.86 -9.70
N ASN A 202 -15.15 8.90 -10.69
CA ASN A 202 -16.53 9.35 -10.51
C ASN A 202 -17.39 8.40 -9.64
N SER A 203 -16.92 7.17 -9.39
CA SER A 203 -17.64 6.18 -8.60
C SER A 203 -16.71 5.14 -8.00
N LEU A 204 -16.99 4.72 -6.76
CA LEU A 204 -16.35 3.58 -6.13
C LEU A 204 -16.70 2.28 -6.86
N SER A 205 -15.73 1.37 -6.91
CA SER A 205 -15.91 0.01 -7.41
C SER A 205 -16.87 -0.80 -6.52
N ILE A 206 -17.33 -1.94 -7.03
CA ILE A 206 -18.24 -2.81 -6.27
C ILE A 206 -17.48 -3.41 -5.08
N GLU A 207 -16.24 -3.82 -5.31
CA GLU A 207 -15.33 -4.43 -4.35
C GLU A 207 -15.03 -3.48 -3.18
N GLU A 208 -14.73 -2.20 -3.47
CA GLU A 208 -14.56 -1.17 -2.45
C GLU A 208 -15.84 -1.00 -1.61
N LYS A 209 -17.01 -0.96 -2.24
CA LYS A 209 -18.28 -0.82 -1.52
C LYS A 209 -18.58 -2.03 -0.66
N ASP A 210 -18.29 -3.23 -1.16
CA ASP A 210 -18.56 -4.48 -0.45
C ASP A 210 -17.66 -4.64 0.76
N LEU A 211 -16.38 -4.27 0.64
CA LEU A 211 -15.45 -4.28 1.77
C LEU A 211 -15.82 -3.22 2.83
N CYS A 212 -16.26 -2.02 2.42
CA CYS A 212 -16.69 -0.98 3.35
C CYS A 212 -17.92 -1.36 4.20
N LYS A 213 -18.74 -2.33 3.78
CA LYS A 213 -19.94 -2.77 4.53
C LYS A 213 -19.60 -3.51 5.82
N SER A 214 -18.36 -4.00 5.96
CA SER A 214 -17.91 -4.78 7.11
C SER A 214 -16.64 -4.15 7.66
N PRO A 215 -16.74 -3.00 8.34
CA PRO A 215 -15.57 -2.31 8.87
C PRO A 215 -14.85 -3.20 9.90
N ILE A 216 -13.55 -3.35 9.70
CA ILE A 216 -12.70 -4.22 10.51
C ILE A 216 -11.87 -3.37 11.47
N LEU A 217 -11.52 -2.17 11.06
CA LEU A 217 -10.64 -1.28 11.80
C LEU A 217 -11.31 0.06 12.05
N THR A 218 -11.88 0.25 13.24
CA THR A 218 -12.52 1.53 13.59
C THR A 218 -11.49 2.63 13.85
N HIS A 219 -10.36 2.27 14.48
CA HIS A 219 -9.28 3.19 14.84
C HIS A 219 -7.89 2.54 14.71
N LEU A 220 -6.96 3.24 14.05
CA LEU A 220 -5.53 2.97 14.16
C LEU A 220 -5.01 3.60 15.44
N THR A 221 -4.42 2.79 16.32
CA THR A 221 -3.81 3.24 17.57
C THR A 221 -2.51 2.49 17.80
N LEU A 222 -1.62 3.05 18.63
CA LEU A 222 -0.41 2.35 19.08
C LEU A 222 -0.72 1.04 19.82
N GLY A 223 -1.85 0.96 20.52
CA GLY A 223 -2.23 -0.25 21.27
C GLY A 223 -2.73 -1.40 20.38
N SER A 224 -3.41 -1.10 19.27
CA SER A 224 -4.00 -2.11 18.38
C SER A 224 -3.11 -2.49 17.20
N MET A 225 -2.61 -1.48 16.48
CA MET A 225 -1.85 -1.63 15.24
C MET A 225 -0.69 -0.63 15.21
N PRO A 226 0.32 -0.80 16.08
CA PRO A 226 1.38 0.19 16.24
C PRO A 226 2.15 0.49 14.97
N LEU A 227 2.49 -0.52 14.17
CA LEU A 227 3.22 -0.34 12.93
C LEU A 227 2.42 0.45 11.89
N ALA A 228 1.14 0.11 11.68
CA ALA A 228 0.28 0.83 10.74
C ALA A 228 0.06 2.27 11.21
N PHE A 229 -0.19 2.48 12.50
CA PHE A 229 -0.31 3.81 13.08
C PHE A 229 0.96 4.64 12.88
N LEU A 230 2.13 4.08 13.23
CA LEU A 230 3.41 4.77 13.08
C LEU A 230 3.70 5.07 11.61
N LEU A 231 3.44 4.12 10.71
CA LEU A 231 3.69 4.29 9.30
C LEU A 231 2.83 5.41 8.71
N THR A 232 1.51 5.35 8.89
CA THR A 232 0.60 6.40 8.42
C THR A 232 0.92 7.75 9.07
N TYR A 233 1.19 7.80 10.37
CA TYR A 233 1.53 9.06 11.04
C TYR A 233 2.84 9.66 10.50
N CYS A 234 3.90 8.87 10.42
CA CYS A 234 5.20 9.37 9.98
C CYS A 234 5.17 9.78 8.51
N ASP A 235 4.49 9.01 7.67
CA ASP A 235 4.31 9.29 6.24
C ASP A 235 3.61 10.65 6.04
N VAL A 236 2.44 10.82 6.66
CA VAL A 236 1.68 12.09 6.62
C VAL A 236 2.47 13.25 7.23
N ALA A 237 3.19 13.03 8.33
CA ALA A 237 3.98 14.08 8.97
C ALA A 237 5.15 14.55 8.09
N GLN A 238 5.77 13.66 7.29
CA GLN A 238 6.82 14.03 6.34
C GLN A 238 6.28 14.69 5.06
N GLU A 239 5.02 14.44 4.72
CA GLU A 239 4.33 15.15 3.63
C GLU A 239 3.85 16.56 4.04
N TRP A 240 3.73 16.84 5.34
CA TRP A 240 3.23 18.13 5.80
C TRP A 240 4.14 19.28 5.37
N GLY A 241 3.63 20.13 4.46
CA GLY A 241 4.34 21.30 3.96
C GLY A 241 5.09 21.08 2.65
N ARG A 242 5.07 19.86 2.07
CA ARG A 242 5.51 19.63 0.70
C ARG A 242 4.54 20.33 -0.27
N LYS A 243 5.08 21.05 -1.26
CA LYS A 243 4.26 21.71 -2.28
C LYS A 243 3.61 20.66 -3.17
N GLY A 244 2.28 20.57 -3.15
CA GLY A 244 1.53 19.65 -4.00
C GLY A 244 1.02 18.38 -3.31
N ALA A 245 1.20 18.26 -2.00
CA ALA A 245 0.43 17.34 -1.15
C ALA A 245 -1.02 17.82 -0.97
#